data_AF-A0AAP1RBH3-F1
#
_entry.id   AF-A0AAP1RBH3-F1
#
_cell.length_a   1.000
_cell.length_b   1.000
_cell.length_c   1.000
_cell.angle_alpha   90.00
_cell.angle_beta   90.00
_cell.angle_gamma   90.00
#
_symmetry.space_group_name_H-M   'P 1'
#
loop_
_entity.id
_entity.type
_entity.pdbx_description
1 polymer ?
#
loop_
_entity_poly.entity_id
_entity_poly.type
_entity_poly.pdbx_seq_one_letter_code
_entity_poly.pdbx_strand_id
1 'polypeptide(L)'
;LSANAQATLLLTSDFSRAAASEYKPLSNSEWGKFALWLKHQRISPAELLVPQPQEKLTGWSDPRISQERILGLLARGHSLALAVDKWQRAGLWILTRGDADYPVRLKNRLRTDAPPVLFGCGNKALL
;
A
#
# COMPACT_ATOMS: atom_id res chain seq x y z
N LEU A 1 0.62 -0.14 13.17
CA LEU A 1 0.66 -0.55 11.74
C LEU A 1 1.96 -1.29 11.50
N SER A 2 1.93 -2.45 10.84
CA SER A 2 3.15 -3.16 10.44
C SER A 2 3.89 -2.41 9.33
N ALA A 3 5.19 -2.68 9.15
CA ALA A 3 5.98 -2.08 8.06
C ALA A 3 5.42 -2.45 6.67
N ASN A 4 4.88 -3.67 6.49
CA ASN A 4 4.21 -4.06 5.24
C ASN A 4 2.97 -3.21 4.98
N ALA A 5 2.19 -2.91 6.03
CA ALA A 5 1.01 -2.04 5.90
C ALA A 5 1.40 -0.60 5.57
N GLN A 6 2.47 -0.07 6.17
CA GLN A 6 3.00 1.25 5.86
C GLN A 6 3.42 1.36 4.39
N ALA A 7 4.22 0.40 3.89
CA ALA A 7 4.63 0.36 2.48
C ALA A 7 3.43 0.26 1.53
N THR A 8 2.46 -0.59 1.88
CA THR A 8 1.23 -0.75 1.08
C THR A 8 0.43 0.55 1.04
N LEU A 9 0.25 1.24 2.16
CA LEU A 9 -0.40 2.56 2.22
C LEU A 9 0.35 3.60 1.39
N LEU A 10 1.67 3.68 1.52
CA LEU A 10 2.51 4.60 0.73
C LEU A 10 2.33 4.40 -0.76
N LEU A 11 2.19 3.15 -1.22
CA LEU A 11 2.05 2.84 -2.63
C LEU A 11 0.63 3.01 -3.16
N THR A 12 -0.40 2.89 -2.31
CA THR A 12 -1.79 2.69 -2.80
C THR A 12 -2.81 3.69 -2.26
N SER A 13 -2.43 4.57 -1.35
CA SER A 13 -3.35 5.52 -0.71
C SER A 13 -2.95 6.98 -0.95
N ASP A 14 -3.97 7.84 -0.97
CA ASP A 14 -3.84 9.29 -0.91
C ASP A 14 -3.94 9.76 0.54
N PHE A 15 -3.03 10.65 0.95
CA PHE A 15 -2.97 11.14 2.33
C PHE A 15 -3.61 12.53 2.50
N SER A 16 -3.46 13.41 1.51
CA SER A 16 -4.21 14.66 1.43
C SER A 16 -4.06 15.32 0.07
N ARG A 17 -5.02 16.18 -0.28
CA ARG A 17 -4.97 17.02 -1.49
C ARG A 17 -3.93 18.15 -1.40
N ALA A 18 -3.60 18.59 -0.18
CA ALA A 18 -2.61 19.64 0.09
C ALA A 18 -1.17 19.13 0.02
N ALA A 19 -0.95 17.84 0.31
CA ALA A 19 0.30 17.12 0.07
C ALA A 19 0.16 16.22 -1.17
N ALA A 20 -0.43 16.76 -2.24
CA ALA A 20 -0.54 16.05 -3.51
C ALA A 20 0.87 15.70 -3.97
N SER A 21 1.18 14.40 -3.98
CA SER A 21 2.39 13.90 -4.58
C SER A 21 2.31 14.14 -6.08
N GLU A 22 3.45 14.43 -6.70
CA GLU A 22 3.61 14.38 -8.16
C GLU A 22 3.12 13.03 -8.73
N TYR A 23 3.23 11.96 -7.93
CA TYR A 23 2.85 10.62 -8.30
C TYR A 23 1.50 10.22 -7.73
N LYS A 24 0.59 9.82 -8.63
CA LYS A 24 -0.69 9.21 -8.26
C LYS A 24 -0.46 7.83 -7.61
N PRO A 25 -1.11 7.49 -6.49
CA PRO A 25 -1.02 6.15 -5.91
C PRO A 25 -1.42 5.05 -6.90
N LEU A 26 -0.89 3.85 -6.71
CA LEU A 26 -1.23 2.69 -7.51
C LEU A 26 -2.69 2.30 -7.29
N SER A 27 -3.42 2.13 -8.38
CA SER A 27 -4.76 1.52 -8.36
C SER A 27 -4.70 0.05 -7.91
N ASN A 28 -5.84 -0.55 -7.60
CA ASN A 28 -5.91 -1.95 -7.15
C ASN A 28 -5.25 -2.92 -8.15
N SER A 29 -5.48 -2.73 -9.45
CA SER A 29 -4.91 -3.59 -10.50
C SER A 29 -3.41 -3.35 -10.68
N GLU A 30 -2.95 -2.09 -10.60
CA GLU A 30 -1.52 -1.75 -10.63
C GLU A 30 -0.78 -2.36 -9.43
N TRP A 31 -1.34 -2.21 -8.23
CA TRP A 31 -0.83 -2.86 -7.02
C TRP A 31 -0.85 -4.37 -7.15
N GLY A 32 -1.94 -4.97 -7.65
CA GLY A 32 -2.05 -6.42 -7.85
C GLY A 32 -0.91 -6.97 -8.71
N LYS A 33 -0.59 -6.27 -9.80
CA LYS A 33 0.54 -6.60 -10.69
C LYS A 33 1.89 -6.45 -9.98
N PHE A 34 2.11 -5.32 -9.31
CA PHE A 34 3.37 -5.05 -8.61
C PHE A 34 3.59 -6.01 -7.42
N ALA A 35 2.56 -6.27 -6.63
CA ALA A 35 2.60 -7.20 -5.50
C ALA A 35 2.84 -8.65 -5.95
N LEU A 36 2.31 -9.06 -7.10
CA LEU A 36 2.61 -10.36 -7.68
C LEU A 36 4.09 -10.46 -8.07
N TRP A 37 4.65 -9.42 -8.68
CA TRP A 37 6.07 -9.37 -9.00
C TRP A 37 6.96 -9.40 -7.75
N LEU A 38 6.65 -8.59 -6.72
CA LEU A 38 7.35 -8.62 -5.43
C LEU A 38 7.36 -10.03 -4.84
N LYS A 39 6.21 -10.72 -4.88
CA LYS A 39 6.09 -12.11 -4.42
C LYS A 39 7.01 -13.06 -5.22
N HIS A 40 7.09 -12.91 -6.55
CA HIS A 40 8.01 -13.70 -7.37
C HIS A 40 9.48 -13.45 -7.03
N GLN A 41 9.84 -12.21 -6.71
CA GLN A 41 11.17 -11.84 -6.22
C GLN A 41 11.43 -12.23 -4.76
N ARG A 42 10.41 -12.74 -4.06
CA ARG A 42 10.43 -13.01 -2.61
C ARG A 42 10.75 -11.78 -1.76
N ILE A 43 10.32 -10.60 -2.23
CA ILE A 43 10.48 -9.33 -1.54
C ILE A 43 9.14 -8.97 -0.88
N SER A 44 9.16 -8.66 0.40
CA SER A 44 7.99 -8.11 1.10
C SER A 44 7.88 -6.60 0.86
N PRO A 45 6.68 -6.00 0.90
CA PRO A 45 6.53 -4.55 0.76
C PRO A 45 7.37 -3.74 1.76
N ALA A 46 7.51 -4.23 3.00
CA ALA A 46 8.33 -3.60 4.03
C ALA A 46 9.81 -3.48 3.64
N GLU A 47 10.35 -4.41 2.84
CA GLU A 47 11.75 -4.36 2.39
C GLU A 47 12.03 -3.22 1.41
N LEU A 48 10.99 -2.53 0.91
CA LEU A 48 11.13 -1.30 0.14
C LEU A 48 11.27 -0.05 1.02
N LEU A 49 11.12 -0.16 2.34
CA LEU A 49 11.28 0.94 3.30
C LEU A 49 12.72 1.01 3.82
N VAL A 50 13.67 1.04 2.90
CA VAL A 50 15.11 1.10 3.17
C VAL A 50 15.72 2.34 2.49
N PRO A 51 16.96 2.75 2.85
CA PRO A 51 17.57 3.93 2.23
C PRO A 51 17.80 3.83 0.71
N GLN A 52 17.94 2.62 0.16
CA GLN A 52 18.22 2.39 -1.27
C GLN A 52 17.21 1.40 -1.89
N PRO A 53 15.92 1.76 -1.98
CA PRO A 53 14.88 0.84 -2.44
C PRO A 53 14.99 0.52 -3.94
N GLN A 54 15.66 1.36 -4.73
CA GLN A 54 15.92 1.11 -6.16
C GLN A 54 16.63 -0.23 -6.41
N GLU A 55 17.51 -0.68 -5.52
CA GLU A 55 18.22 -1.96 -5.69
C GLU A 55 17.24 -3.14 -5.69
N LYS A 56 16.21 -3.07 -4.83
CA LYS A 56 15.13 -4.05 -4.74
C LYS A 56 14.16 -3.97 -5.92
N LEU A 57 14.18 -2.90 -6.70
CA LEU A 57 13.36 -2.72 -7.91
C LEU A 57 14.07 -3.16 -9.19
N THR A 58 15.32 -3.65 -9.09
CA THR A 58 16.05 -4.18 -10.24
C THR A 58 15.24 -5.28 -10.94
N GLY A 59 15.05 -5.13 -12.26
CA GLY A 59 14.24 -6.06 -13.06
C GLY A 59 12.73 -5.77 -13.07
N TRP A 60 12.26 -4.76 -12.33
CA TRP A 60 10.90 -4.23 -12.52
C TRP A 60 10.86 -3.33 -13.76
N SER A 61 9.94 -3.63 -14.68
CA SER A 61 9.64 -2.81 -15.84
C SER A 61 8.16 -2.91 -16.16
N ASP A 62 7.50 -1.76 -16.25
CA ASP A 62 6.08 -1.65 -16.61
C ASP A 62 5.82 -0.31 -17.29
N PRO A 63 5.02 -0.25 -18.37
CA PRO A 63 4.77 0.99 -19.10
C PRO A 63 3.95 2.03 -18.34
N ARG A 64 3.25 1.65 -17.27
CA ARG A 64 2.37 2.55 -16.47
C ARG A 64 2.87 2.73 -15.03
N ILE A 65 3.66 1.79 -14.54
CA ILE A 65 4.18 1.76 -13.17
C ILE A 65 5.70 1.91 -13.22
N SER A 66 6.16 3.14 -13.41
CA SER A 66 7.60 3.43 -13.45
C SER A 66 8.24 3.26 -12.06
N GLN A 67 9.56 3.03 -12.02
CA GLN A 67 10.28 2.93 -10.76
C GLN A 67 10.29 4.28 -10.02
N GLU A 68 10.40 5.38 -10.76
CA GLU A 68 10.35 6.75 -10.22
C GLU A 68 9.02 6.99 -9.49
N ARG A 69 7.90 6.52 -10.06
CA ARG A 69 6.58 6.58 -9.42
C ARG A 69 6.56 5.80 -8.11
N ILE A 70 7.10 4.57 -8.10
CA ILE A 70 7.19 3.75 -6.88
C ILE A 70 8.03 4.47 -5.82
N LEU A 71 9.22 4.94 -6.18
CA LEU A 71 10.15 5.61 -5.27
C LEU A 71 9.55 6.90 -4.69
N GLY A 72 8.94 7.73 -5.54
CA GLY A 72 8.28 8.97 -5.12
C GLY A 72 7.08 8.73 -4.22
N LEU A 73 6.33 7.64 -4.42
CA LEU A 73 5.24 7.24 -3.53
C LEU A 73 5.77 6.78 -2.16
N LEU A 74 6.87 6.02 -2.11
CA LEU A 74 7.52 5.54 -0.88
C LEU A 74 8.14 6.67 -0.05
N ALA A 75 8.61 7.74 -0.69
CA ALA A 75 9.21 8.90 -0.03
C ALA A 75 8.21 9.70 0.85
N ARG A 76 6.90 9.40 0.79
CA ARG A 76 5.83 10.13 1.48
C ARG A 76 5.64 9.74 2.94
N GLY A 77 6.69 9.27 3.61
CA GLY A 77 6.65 8.75 4.99
C GLY A 77 6.11 9.75 6.01
N HIS A 78 6.49 11.03 5.90
CA HIS A 78 5.97 12.08 6.79
C HIS A 78 4.45 12.30 6.59
N SER A 79 3.98 12.35 5.34
CA SER A 79 2.56 12.49 5.03
C SER A 79 1.73 11.29 5.53
N LEU A 80 2.27 10.07 5.40
CA LEU A 80 1.66 8.87 5.96
C LEU A 80 1.50 9.01 7.48
N ALA A 81 2.54 9.43 8.21
CA ALA A 81 2.50 9.53 9.67
C ALA A 81 1.38 10.48 10.14
N LEU A 82 1.25 11.65 9.51
CA LEU A 82 0.18 12.61 9.81
C LEU A 82 -1.21 12.07 9.48
N ALA A 83 -1.35 11.39 8.33
CA ALA A 83 -2.62 10.82 7.91
C ALA A 83 -3.07 9.70 8.86
N VAL A 84 -2.16 8.80 9.26
CA VAL A 84 -2.44 7.72 10.20
C VAL A 84 -2.89 8.27 11.55
N ASP A 85 -2.18 9.24 12.12
CA ASP A 85 -2.57 9.87 13.39
C ASP A 85 -3.97 10.50 13.28
N LYS A 86 -4.24 11.24 12.20
CA LYS A 86 -5.57 11.82 11.93
C LYS A 86 -6.67 10.76 11.83
N TRP A 87 -6.44 9.68 11.08
CA TRP A 87 -7.42 8.61 10.89
C TRP A 87 -7.70 7.88 12.21
N GLN A 88 -6.66 7.58 12.99
CA GLN A 88 -6.81 6.93 14.30
C GLN A 88 -7.60 7.80 15.28
N ARG A 89 -7.32 9.12 15.34
CA ARG A 89 -8.11 10.06 16.16
C ARG A 89 -9.57 10.15 15.74
N ALA A 90 -9.86 9.92 14.46
CA ALA A 90 -11.22 9.84 13.93
C ALA A 90 -11.88 8.46 14.15
N GLY A 91 -11.23 7.53 14.87
CA GLY A 91 -11.75 6.19 15.14
C GLY A 91 -11.67 5.23 13.95
N LEU A 92 -10.92 5.59 12.90
CA LEU A 92 -10.73 4.72 11.75
C LEU A 92 -9.68 3.65 12.05
N TRP A 93 -10.02 2.41 11.76
CA TRP A 93 -9.04 1.33 11.66
C TRP A 93 -8.63 1.13 10.21
N ILE A 94 -7.44 0.54 10.03
CA ILE A 94 -6.83 0.23 8.74
C ILE A 94 -6.56 -1.27 8.72
N LEU A 95 -6.93 -1.92 7.62
CA LEU A 95 -6.64 -3.33 7.36
C LEU A 95 -6.00 -3.45 5.99
N THR A 96 -4.95 -4.26 5.89
CA THR A 96 -4.28 -4.57 4.63
C THR A 96 -4.53 -6.00 4.22
N ARG A 97 -4.38 -6.32 2.94
CA ARG A 97 -4.61 -7.67 2.39
C ARG A 97 -3.76 -8.78 3.05
N GLY A 98 -2.66 -8.39 3.71
CA GLY A 98 -1.77 -9.30 4.44
C GLY A 98 -2.20 -9.59 5.88
N ASP A 99 -3.12 -8.80 6.44
CA ASP A 99 -3.57 -8.97 7.82
C ASP A 99 -4.53 -10.16 7.96
N ALA A 100 -4.53 -10.81 9.13
CA ALA A 100 -5.36 -11.99 9.39
C ALA A 100 -6.86 -11.69 9.31
N ASP A 101 -7.26 -10.47 9.72
CA ASP A 101 -8.66 -10.02 9.74
C ASP A 101 -9.17 -9.55 8.36
N TYR A 102 -8.35 -9.64 7.30
CA TYR A 102 -8.80 -9.22 5.98
C TYR A 102 -9.87 -10.18 5.43
N PRO A 103 -11.03 -9.68 4.93
CA PRO A 103 -12.15 -10.53 4.51
C PRO A 103 -11.76 -11.59 3.46
N VAL A 104 -11.81 -12.87 3.86
CA VAL A 104 -11.40 -14.00 3.01
C VAL A 104 -12.25 -14.08 1.73
N ARG A 105 -13.55 -13.78 1.83
CA ARG A 105 -14.46 -13.74 0.67
C ARG A 105 -14.01 -12.72 -0.38
N LEU A 106 -13.60 -11.53 0.06
CA LEU A 106 -13.11 -10.47 -0.82
C LEU A 106 -11.80 -10.87 -1.50
N LYS A 107 -10.87 -11.43 -0.70
CA LYS A 107 -9.56 -11.92 -1.17
C LYS A 107 -9.72 -13.02 -2.24
N ASN A 108 -10.64 -13.95 -2.04
CA ASN A 108 -10.87 -15.07 -2.96
C ASN A 108 -11.58 -14.64 -4.25
N ARG A 109 -12.55 -13.73 -4.15
CA ARG A 109 -13.34 -13.28 -5.30
C ARG A 109 -12.55 -12.35 -6.22
N LEU A 110 -11.83 -11.37 -5.65
CA LEU A 110 -11.14 -10.34 -6.43
C LEU A 110 -9.66 -10.68 -6.71
N ARG A 111 -9.07 -11.64 -5.97
CA ARG A 111 -7.70 -12.11 -6.16
C ARG A 111 -6.65 -10.98 -6.13
N THR A 112 -6.09 -10.62 -7.29
CA THR A 112 -5.10 -9.55 -7.48
C THR A 112 -5.74 -8.17 -7.54
N ASP A 113 -7.02 -8.08 -7.89
CA ASP A 113 -7.79 -6.82 -7.92
C ASP A 113 -8.42 -6.49 -6.57
N ALA A 114 -8.19 -7.33 -5.56
CA ALA A 114 -8.65 -7.08 -4.20
C ALA A 114 -8.02 -5.79 -3.66
N PRO A 115 -8.79 -4.91 -2.99
CA PRO A 115 -8.26 -3.68 -2.43
C PRO A 115 -7.03 -3.93 -1.54
N PRO A 116 -5.91 -3.23 -1.77
CA PRO A 116 -4.69 -3.39 -0.97
C PRO A 116 -4.92 -3.06 0.50
N VAL A 117 -5.75 -2.05 0.74
CA VAL A 117 -6.08 -1.48 2.04
C VAL A 117 -7.59 -1.28 2.13
N LEU A 118 -8.15 -1.56 3.30
CA LEU A 118 -9.51 -1.21 3.70
C LEU A 118 -9.43 -0.23 4.88
N PHE A 119 -10.26 0.79 4.81
CA PHE A 119 -10.51 1.74 5.89
C PHE A 119 -11.93 1.53 6.40
N GLY A 120 -12.13 1.60 7.71
CA GLY A 120 -13.47 1.55 8.25
C GLY A 120 -13.55 2.05 9.68
N CYS A 121 -14.78 2.17 10.18
CA CYS A 121 -15.12 2.63 11.51
C CYS A 121 -16.09 1.62 12.15
N GLY A 122 -16.12 1.53 13.47
CA GLY A 122 -16.99 0.62 14.21
C GLY A 122 -16.40 -0.79 14.40
N ASN A 123 -17.26 -1.76 14.71
CA ASN A 123 -16.84 -3.09 15.11
C ASN A 123 -16.26 -3.90 13.93
N LYS A 124 -14.94 -4.10 13.96
CA LYS A 124 -14.20 -4.88 12.96
C LYS A 124 -14.64 -6.35 12.87
N ALA A 125 -15.20 -6.93 13.93
CA ALA A 125 -15.64 -8.32 13.93
C ALA A 125 -16.84 -8.61 12.99
N LEU A 126 -17.44 -7.56 12.41
CA LEU A 126 -18.56 -7.68 11.47
C LEU A 126 -18.11 -7.79 10.00
N LEU A 127 -16.81 -7.84 9.73
CA LEU A 127 -16.21 -7.90 8.37
C LEU A 127 -16.02 -9.32 7.82
#